data_AF-A0A6L8HVT1-F1
#
_entry.id   AF-A0A6L8HVT1-F1
#
_cell.length_a   1.000
_cell.length_b   1.000
_cell.length_c   1.000
_cell.angle_alpha   90.00
_cell.angle_beta   90.00
_cell.angle_gamma   90.00
#
_symmetry.space_group_name_H-M   'P 1'
#
loop_
_entity.id
_entity.type
_entity.pdbx_description
1 polymer ?
#
loop_
_entity_poly.entity_id
_entity_poly.type
_entity_poly.pdbx_seq_one_letter_code
_entity_poly.pdbx_strand_id
1 'polypeptide(L)'
;GPFQPDYYSWGPHVRVMSPKGHEKLADTPESEWGYDDMTAGVWTVFPNMSIAGSTGTGYMVSQMFPGKTPGESFTIQNFLRFEPPEEQDPEELKEYMDFMGHVVGNEDYYTGFHVQKALATGAKEFSLFGRNEGGGQLFHKWVDALVDTDDADLPELLEKGIK
;
A
#
# COMPACT_ATOMS: atom_id res chain seq x y z
N GLY A 1 0.82 12.76 -16.44
CA GLY A 1 2.03 13.27 -17.15
C GLY A 1 3.22 12.38 -16.86
N PRO A 2 4.37 12.52 -17.52
CA PRO A 2 5.48 11.54 -17.47
C PRO A 2 6.12 11.35 -16.09
N PHE A 3 5.83 12.26 -15.14
CA PHE A 3 6.35 12.22 -13.76
C PHE A 3 5.25 11.99 -12.71
N GLN A 4 4.02 11.69 -13.13
CA GLN A 4 2.96 11.35 -12.19
C GLN A 4 2.95 9.83 -11.97
N PRO A 5 2.75 9.38 -10.72
CA PRO A 5 2.54 7.97 -10.47
C PRO A 5 1.32 7.48 -11.24
N ASP A 6 1.40 6.26 -11.77
CA ASP A 6 0.20 5.57 -12.23
C ASP A 6 -0.58 5.14 -10.98
N TYR A 7 -1.82 5.61 -10.93
CA TYR A 7 -2.70 5.55 -9.78
C TYR A 7 -4.02 4.95 -10.21
N TYR A 8 -4.41 3.88 -9.53
CA TYR A 8 -5.71 3.23 -9.73
C TYR A 8 -6.35 2.95 -8.38
N SER A 9 -7.68 3.04 -8.33
CA SER A 9 -8.45 2.72 -7.13
C SER A 9 -9.68 1.91 -7.47
N TRP A 10 -10.00 0.94 -6.61
CA TRP A 10 -11.28 0.24 -6.62
C TRP A 10 -11.90 0.33 -5.22
N GLY A 11 -12.94 1.15 -5.10
CA GLY A 11 -13.46 1.54 -3.79
C GLY A 11 -12.35 2.18 -2.92
N PRO A 12 -12.13 1.69 -1.69
CA PRO A 12 -11.06 2.19 -0.82
C PRO A 12 -9.69 1.57 -1.10
N HIS A 13 -9.60 0.58 -1.99
CA HIS A 13 -8.35 -0.10 -2.33
C HIS A 13 -7.58 0.70 -3.38
N VAL A 14 -6.27 0.85 -3.18
CA VAL A 14 -5.41 1.69 -4.01
C VAL A 14 -4.26 0.86 -4.55
N ARG A 15 -3.96 1.04 -5.83
CA ARG A 15 -2.70 0.65 -6.45
C ARG A 15 -1.94 1.90 -6.86
N VAL A 16 -0.68 1.99 -6.46
CA VAL A 16 0.22 3.06 -6.89
C VAL A 16 1.51 2.47 -7.43
N MET A 17 1.99 3.03 -8.53
CA MET A 17 3.28 2.67 -9.08
C MET A 17 3.98 3.88 -9.70
N SER A 18 5.30 3.80 -9.81
CA SER A 18 6.06 4.77 -10.59
C SER A 18 5.56 4.76 -12.04
N PRO A 19 5.63 5.91 -12.74
CA PRO A 19 5.26 5.94 -14.16
C PRO A 19 6.09 4.92 -14.92
N LYS A 20 5.42 3.88 -15.42
CA LYS A 20 5.99 2.89 -16.33
C LYS A 20 5.52 3.18 -17.75
N GLY A 21 6.36 2.78 -18.70
CA GLY A 21 6.08 2.89 -20.12
C GLY A 21 5.04 1.86 -20.61
N HIS A 22 3.83 1.86 -20.02
CA HIS A 22 2.76 0.93 -20.35
C HIS A 22 2.17 1.16 -21.75
N GLU A 23 2.55 2.23 -22.46
CA GLU A 23 2.16 2.47 -23.84
C GLU A 23 2.46 1.28 -24.75
N LYS A 24 3.53 0.53 -24.45
CA LYS A 24 3.90 -0.67 -25.22
C LYS A 24 2.87 -1.80 -25.13
N LEU A 25 2.10 -1.85 -24.03
CA LEU A 25 1.07 -2.88 -23.83
C LEU A 25 -0.19 -2.57 -24.64
N ALA A 26 -0.43 -1.31 -25.02
CA ALA A 26 -1.60 -0.93 -25.80
C ALA A 26 -1.65 -1.61 -27.18
N ASP A 27 -0.48 -1.87 -27.76
CA ASP A 27 -0.31 -2.54 -29.06
C ASP A 27 0.06 -4.04 -28.92
N THR A 28 0.11 -4.58 -27.69
CA THR A 28 0.47 -5.97 -27.40
C THR A 28 -0.78 -6.76 -27.03
N PRO A 29 -1.07 -7.92 -27.65
CA PRO A 29 -2.19 -8.76 -27.24
C PRO A 29 -2.14 -9.14 -25.76
N GLU A 30 -3.28 -9.13 -25.05
CA GLU A 30 -3.34 -9.45 -23.61
C GLU A 30 -2.74 -10.83 -23.25
N SER A 31 -2.83 -11.79 -24.18
CA SER A 31 -2.22 -13.13 -24.02
C SER A 31 -0.69 -13.11 -23.93
N GLU A 32 -0.05 -12.01 -24.32
CA GLU A 32 1.40 -11.81 -24.30
C GLU A 32 1.85 -10.93 -23.12
N TRP A 33 0.93 -10.45 -22.28
CA TRP A 33 1.27 -9.63 -21.12
C TRP A 33 1.95 -10.48 -20.04
N GLY A 34 3.05 -9.98 -19.48
CA GLY A 34 3.70 -10.59 -18.32
C GLY A 34 2.91 -10.31 -17.04
N TYR A 35 3.07 -11.17 -16.03
CA TYR A 35 2.45 -10.92 -14.72
C TYR A 35 2.90 -9.59 -14.12
N ASP A 36 4.19 -9.26 -14.18
CA ASP A 36 4.72 -7.98 -13.65
C ASP A 36 4.25 -6.75 -14.43
N ASP A 37 3.74 -6.92 -15.66
CA ASP A 37 3.11 -5.83 -16.41
C ASP A 37 1.75 -5.47 -15.81
N MET A 38 1.07 -6.45 -15.22
CA MET A 38 -0.27 -6.33 -14.64
C MET A 38 -0.26 -6.07 -13.13
N THR A 39 0.64 -6.73 -12.40
CA THR A 39 0.63 -6.76 -10.93
C THR A 39 1.59 -5.78 -10.28
N ALA A 40 2.38 -5.04 -11.06
CA ALA A 40 3.35 -4.10 -10.53
C ALA A 40 2.70 -2.97 -9.72
N GLY A 41 3.43 -2.56 -8.68
CA GLY A 41 3.06 -1.45 -7.81
C GLY A 41 3.00 -1.87 -6.34
N VAL A 42 2.63 -0.89 -5.52
CA VAL A 42 2.24 -1.09 -4.12
C VAL A 42 0.73 -1.08 -4.07
N TRP A 43 0.16 -2.12 -3.49
CA TRP A 43 -1.28 -2.30 -3.35
C TRP A 43 -1.68 -2.10 -1.90
N THR A 44 -2.38 -1.01 -1.61
CA THR A 44 -3.03 -0.79 -0.32
C THR A 44 -4.43 -1.38 -0.40
N VAL A 45 -4.61 -2.54 0.23
CA VAL A 45 -5.93 -3.14 0.42
C VAL A 45 -6.46 -2.66 1.77
N PHE A 46 -7.29 -1.62 1.70
CA PHE A 46 -8.00 -1.08 2.85
C PHE A 46 -8.70 -2.19 3.67
N PRO A 47 -8.71 -2.10 5.02
CA PRO A 47 -8.25 -0.97 5.82
C PRO A 47 -6.76 -0.98 6.15
N ASN A 48 -6.09 -2.13 6.06
CA ASN A 48 -4.86 -2.32 6.84
C ASN A 48 -3.79 -3.20 6.19
N MET A 49 -3.94 -3.54 4.92
CA MET A 49 -3.00 -4.40 4.20
C MET A 49 -2.26 -3.63 3.11
N SER A 50 -0.96 -3.87 3.02
CA SER A 50 -0.10 -3.41 1.92
C SER A 50 0.59 -4.60 1.28
N ILE A 51 0.62 -4.66 -0.05
CA ILE A 51 1.31 -5.70 -0.82
C ILE A 51 2.31 -5.01 -1.75
N ALA A 52 3.57 -5.39 -1.63
CA ALA A 52 4.65 -4.87 -2.47
C ALA A 52 5.57 -6.00 -2.91
N GLY A 53 6.14 -5.90 -4.11
CA GLY A 53 7.05 -6.91 -4.66
C GLY A 53 6.83 -7.16 -6.14
N SER A 54 7.36 -8.28 -6.63
CA SER A 54 7.27 -8.72 -8.03
C SER A 54 7.26 -10.24 -8.11
N THR A 55 6.93 -10.78 -9.28
CA THR A 55 7.04 -12.22 -9.51
C THR A 55 8.47 -12.75 -9.39
N GLY A 56 9.48 -11.93 -9.71
CA GLY A 56 10.90 -12.34 -9.60
C GLY A 56 11.47 -12.31 -8.18
N THR A 57 11.07 -11.34 -7.34
CA THR A 57 11.60 -11.21 -5.96
C THR A 57 10.71 -11.89 -4.91
N GLY A 58 9.47 -12.19 -5.28
CA GLY A 58 8.39 -12.49 -4.35
C GLY A 58 7.69 -11.23 -3.84
N TYR A 59 6.65 -11.45 -3.05
CA TYR A 59 5.80 -10.41 -2.48
C TYR A 59 5.92 -10.34 -0.96
N MET A 60 5.93 -9.13 -0.43
CA MET A 60 5.76 -8.84 0.99
C MET A 60 4.32 -8.36 1.21
N VAL A 61 3.60 -9.04 2.10
CA VAL A 61 2.25 -8.70 2.55
C VAL A 61 2.34 -8.20 3.99
N SER A 62 2.23 -6.89 4.13
CA SER A 62 2.24 -6.18 5.42
C SER A 62 0.82 -5.98 5.92
N GLN A 63 0.49 -6.49 7.10
CA GLN A 63 -0.81 -6.27 7.75
C GLN A 63 -0.62 -5.51 9.05
N MET A 64 -1.08 -4.26 9.07
CA MET A 64 -0.98 -3.38 10.23
C MET A 64 -2.21 -3.53 11.11
N PHE A 65 -2.05 -3.71 12.41
CA PHE A 65 -3.15 -3.81 13.36
C PHE A 65 -3.04 -2.74 14.43
N PRO A 66 -4.16 -2.21 14.94
CA PRO A 66 -4.14 -1.28 16.05
C PRO A 66 -3.56 -1.95 17.30
N GLY A 67 -2.82 -1.17 18.09
CA GLY A 67 -2.31 -1.56 19.39
C GLY A 67 -3.30 -1.27 20.53
N LYS A 68 -2.77 -1.09 21.75
CA LYS A 68 -3.61 -0.83 22.93
C LYS A 68 -4.10 0.61 23.00
N THR A 69 -3.39 1.53 22.35
CA THR A 69 -3.69 2.96 22.32
C THR A 69 -3.73 3.46 20.87
N PRO A 70 -4.38 4.61 20.60
CA PRO A 70 -4.42 5.19 19.25
C PRO A 70 -3.03 5.50 18.65
N GLY A 71 -1.99 5.61 19.48
CA GLY A 71 -0.61 5.86 19.03
C GLY A 71 0.22 4.58 18.83
N GLU A 72 -0.39 3.41 19.01
CA GLU A 72 0.29 2.12 18.90
C GLU A 72 -0.28 1.31 17.74
N SER A 73 0.61 0.59 17.05
CA SER A 73 0.26 -0.44 16.09
C SER A 73 1.32 -1.54 16.12
N PHE A 74 0.98 -2.70 15.57
CA PHE A 74 1.96 -3.72 15.22
C PHE A 74 1.69 -4.19 13.80
N THR A 75 2.73 -4.61 13.09
CA THR A 75 2.59 -5.14 11.73
C THR A 75 3.10 -6.55 11.65
N ILE A 76 2.30 -7.40 11.01
CA ILE A 76 2.71 -8.74 10.60
C ILE A 76 3.24 -8.62 9.17
N GLN A 77 4.47 -9.07 8.96
CA GLN A 77 5.09 -9.16 7.63
C GLN A 77 5.08 -10.61 7.17
N ASN A 78 4.37 -10.90 6.10
CA ASN A 78 4.38 -12.20 5.43
C ASN A 78 5.17 -12.07 4.13
N PHE A 79 6.09 -13.01 3.88
CA PHE A 79 6.87 -13.07 2.66
C PHE A 79 6.41 -14.27 1.83
N LEU A 80 6.10 -14.02 0.56
CA LEU A 80 5.52 -14.99 -0.37
C LEU A 80 6.45 -15.16 -1.58
N ARG A 81 6.69 -16.42 -1.96
CA ARG A 81 7.43 -16.81 -3.18
C ARG A 81 6.53 -17.68 -4.05
N PHE A 82 6.77 -17.68 -5.36
CA PHE A 82 5.98 -18.49 -6.30
C PHE A 82 6.48 -19.93 -6.33
N GLU A 83 7.78 -20.10 -6.16
CA GLU A 83 8.47 -21.37 -6.19
C GLU A 83 8.37 -22.08 -4.82
N PRO A 84 8.44 -23.42 -4.81
CA PRO A 84 8.47 -24.21 -3.58
C PRO A 84 9.68 -23.87 -2.69
N PRO A 85 9.55 -23.92 -1.34
CA PRO A 85 10.64 -23.62 -0.41
C PRO A 85 11.93 -24.41 -0.65
N GLU A 86 11.82 -25.66 -1.11
CA GLU A 86 12.94 -26.55 -1.43
C GLU A 86 13.77 -26.11 -2.64
N GLU A 87 13.22 -25.25 -3.50
CA GLU A 87 13.91 -24.67 -4.67
C GLU A 87 14.55 -23.32 -4.35
N GLN A 88 14.33 -22.79 -3.15
CA GLN A 88 14.84 -21.47 -2.73
C GLN A 88 16.17 -21.61 -2.00
N ASP A 89 17.07 -20.64 -2.20
CA ASP A 89 18.26 -20.49 -1.37
C ASP A 89 17.85 -19.89 0.00
N PRO A 90 18.04 -20.62 1.11
CA PRO A 90 17.67 -20.13 2.44
C PRO A 90 18.41 -18.84 2.85
N GLU A 91 19.66 -18.66 2.42
CA GLU A 91 20.44 -17.47 2.76
C GLU A 91 19.96 -16.26 1.96
N GLU A 92 19.70 -16.43 0.66
CA GLU A 92 19.12 -15.35 -0.18
C GLU A 92 17.76 -14.91 0.36
N LEU A 93 16.90 -15.87 0.74
CA LEU A 93 15.59 -15.57 1.31
C LEU A 93 15.72 -14.79 2.62
N LYS A 94 16.65 -15.20 3.49
CA LYS A 94 16.92 -14.52 4.74
C LYS A 94 17.44 -13.09 4.51
N GLU A 95 18.38 -12.90 3.60
CA GLU A 95 18.91 -11.57 3.24
C GLU A 95 17.81 -10.65 2.72
N TYR A 96 16.92 -11.16 1.85
CA TYR A 96 15.78 -10.41 1.35
C TYR A 96 14.81 -10.02 2.48
N MET A 97 14.45 -10.97 3.35
CA MET A 97 13.58 -10.70 4.51
C MET A 97 14.19 -9.69 5.48
N ASP A 98 15.49 -9.80 5.76
CA ASP A 98 16.22 -8.87 6.64
C ASP A 98 16.27 -7.46 6.04
N PHE A 99 16.53 -7.35 4.73
CA PHE A 99 16.53 -6.08 4.02
C PHE A 99 15.14 -5.42 4.06
N MET A 100 14.08 -6.15 3.70
CA MET A 100 12.72 -5.61 3.72
C MET A 100 12.26 -5.26 5.14
N GLY A 101 12.63 -6.08 6.13
CA GLY A 101 12.38 -5.78 7.54
C GLY A 101 13.09 -4.50 8.00
N HIS A 102 14.32 -4.27 7.54
CA HIS A 102 15.06 -3.02 7.79
C HIS A 102 14.35 -1.82 7.17
N VAL A 103 13.98 -1.89 5.88
CA VAL A 103 13.29 -0.79 5.19
C VAL A 103 12.00 -0.43 5.92
N VAL A 104 11.14 -1.41 6.19
CA VAL A 104 9.87 -1.14 6.87
C VAL A 104 10.08 -0.62 8.29
N GLY A 105 10.93 -1.28 9.09
CA GLY A 105 11.12 -0.95 10.50
C GLY A 105 11.88 0.36 10.73
N ASN A 106 12.96 0.57 9.97
CA ASN A 106 13.93 1.63 10.24
C ASN A 106 13.77 2.85 9.33
N GLU A 107 13.10 2.73 8.18
CA GLU A 107 12.84 3.87 7.29
C GLU A 107 11.37 4.30 7.39
N ASP A 108 10.43 3.41 7.06
CA ASP A 108 9.00 3.75 6.99
C ASP A 108 8.42 4.04 8.38
N TYR A 109 8.58 3.10 9.32
CA TYR A 109 8.09 3.28 10.70
C TYR A 109 8.80 4.42 11.42
N TYR A 110 10.11 4.56 11.23
CA TYR A 110 10.84 5.69 11.76
C TYR A 110 10.21 7.01 11.30
N THR A 111 9.94 7.16 10.01
CA THR A 111 9.29 8.35 9.45
C THR A 111 7.88 8.54 10.02
N GLY A 112 7.05 7.49 10.01
CA GLY A 112 5.67 7.53 10.51
C GLY A 112 5.58 7.94 11.98
N PHE A 113 6.44 7.39 12.85
CA PHE A 113 6.47 7.76 14.26
C PHE A 113 6.89 9.21 14.49
N HIS A 114 7.79 9.76 13.66
CA HIS A 114 8.17 11.17 13.74
C HIS A 114 7.05 12.09 13.27
N VAL A 115 6.29 11.71 12.24
CA VAL A 115 5.06 12.41 11.85
C VAL A 115 4.06 12.40 13.00
N GLN A 116 3.78 11.25 13.61
CA GLN A 116 2.86 11.14 14.74
C GLN A 116 3.31 12.01 15.94
N LYS A 117 4.61 12.00 16.26
CA LYS A 117 5.17 12.84 17.32
C LYS A 117 5.02 14.32 17.01
N ALA A 118 5.22 14.74 15.76
CA ALA A 118 5.04 16.13 15.35
C ALA A 118 3.56 16.55 15.43
N LEU A 119 2.63 15.71 14.97
CA LEU A 119 1.19 15.97 15.06
C LEU A 119 0.73 16.15 16.51
N ALA A 120 1.22 15.32 17.43
CA ALA A 120 0.89 15.39 18.85
C ALA A 120 1.29 16.73 19.53
N THR A 121 2.19 17.51 18.93
CA THR A 121 2.56 18.84 19.47
C THR A 121 1.49 19.91 19.26
N GLY A 122 0.56 19.71 18.31
CA GLY A 122 -0.41 20.74 17.91
C GLY A 122 0.20 21.97 17.23
N ALA A 123 1.50 21.96 16.90
CA ALA A 123 2.19 23.11 16.30
C ALA A 123 1.75 23.41 14.85
N LYS A 124 1.10 22.46 14.18
CA LYS A 124 0.49 22.61 12.85
C LYS A 124 -1.00 22.38 12.96
N GLU A 125 -1.79 23.29 12.41
CA GLU A 125 -3.25 23.17 12.36
C GLU A 125 -3.69 22.19 11.27
N PHE A 126 -2.94 22.10 10.16
CA PHE A 126 -3.28 21.26 9.02
C PHE A 126 -2.05 20.52 8.47
N SER A 127 -2.29 19.33 7.89
CA SER A 127 -1.38 18.62 7.00
C SER A 127 -1.97 18.62 5.60
N LEU A 128 -1.15 18.89 4.58
CA LEU A 128 -1.61 19.01 3.19
C LEU A 128 -1.05 17.86 2.36
N PHE A 129 -1.92 17.19 1.62
CA PHE A 129 -1.50 16.26 0.58
C PHE A 129 -1.14 17.00 -0.70
N GLY A 130 0.02 16.70 -1.26
CA GLY A 130 0.47 17.17 -2.56
C GLY A 130 -0.32 16.55 -3.71
N ARG A 131 -0.22 17.16 -4.90
CA ARG A 131 -0.92 16.72 -6.11
C ARG A 131 -0.63 15.27 -6.52
N ASN A 132 0.53 14.72 -6.13
CA ASN A 132 0.93 13.35 -6.46
C ASN A 132 0.59 12.34 -5.35
N GLU A 133 -0.05 12.76 -4.27
CA GLU A 133 -0.41 11.91 -3.12
C GLU A 133 -1.88 11.47 -3.18
N GLY A 134 -2.36 11.12 -4.38
CA GLY A 134 -3.76 10.75 -4.61
C GLY A 134 -4.25 9.60 -3.74
N GLY A 135 -3.37 8.64 -3.41
CA GLY A 135 -3.67 7.55 -2.49
C GLY A 135 -3.99 8.02 -1.08
N GLY A 136 -3.17 8.92 -0.52
CA GLY A 136 -3.43 9.51 0.78
C GLY A 136 -4.70 10.35 0.79
N GLN A 137 -4.93 11.14 -0.26
CA GLN A 137 -6.17 11.92 -0.41
C GLN A 137 -7.41 11.01 -0.43
N LEU A 138 -7.40 9.93 -1.21
CA LEU A 138 -8.53 9.00 -1.29
C LEU A 138 -8.74 8.25 0.02
N PHE A 139 -7.66 7.79 0.66
CA PHE A 139 -7.73 7.10 1.95
C PHE A 139 -8.44 7.95 3.00
N HIS A 140 -8.05 9.21 3.14
CA HIS A 140 -8.68 10.10 4.12
C HIS A 140 -10.15 10.40 3.80
N LYS A 141 -10.53 10.56 2.53
CA LYS A 141 -11.95 10.70 2.17
C LYS A 141 -12.78 9.47 2.54
N TRP A 142 -12.22 8.27 2.39
CA TRP A 142 -12.89 7.04 2.81
C TRP A 142 -12.98 6.94 4.34
N VAL A 143 -11.92 7.30 5.07
CA VAL A 143 -11.96 7.35 6.54
C VAL A 143 -13.05 8.31 7.01
N ASP A 144 -13.12 9.52 6.46
CA ASP A 144 -14.15 10.51 6.80
C ASP A 144 -15.56 9.94 6.54
N ALA A 145 -15.79 9.38 5.35
CA ALA A 145 -17.09 8.79 5.01
C ALA A 145 -17.47 7.61 5.92
N LEU A 146 -16.51 6.74 6.26
CA LEU A 146 -16.76 5.59 7.14
C LEU A 146 -17.04 5.99 8.58
N VAL A 147 -16.38 7.04 9.08
CA VAL A 147 -16.59 7.55 10.45
C VAL A 147 -17.94 8.29 10.56
N ASP A 148 -18.35 8.99 9.50
CA ASP A 148 -19.58 9.77 9.47
C ASP A 148 -20.84 8.93 9.15
N THR A 149 -20.67 7.72 8.63
CA THR A 149 -21.79 6.84 8.24
C THR A 149 -22.18 5.92 9.38
N ASP A 150 -23.48 5.89 9.71
CA ASP A 150 -24.01 4.97 10.70
C ASP A 150 -23.80 3.50 10.27
N ASP A 151 -23.54 2.60 11.23
CA ASP A 151 -23.25 1.19 10.98
C ASP A 151 -24.28 0.49 10.06
N ALA A 152 -25.54 0.88 10.15
CA ALA A 152 -26.64 0.32 9.35
C ALA A 152 -26.53 0.67 7.85
N ASP A 153 -25.87 1.79 7.52
CA ASP A 153 -25.75 2.33 6.17
C ASP A 153 -24.38 2.02 5.53
N LEU A 154 -23.44 1.46 6.29
CA LEU A 154 -22.12 1.05 5.78
C LEU A 154 -22.19 0.11 4.57
N PRO A 155 -23.09 -0.89 4.49
CA PRO A 155 -23.18 -1.75 3.31
C PRO A 155 -23.51 -0.95 2.03
N GLU A 156 -24.41 0.03 2.13
CA GLU A 156 -24.79 0.88 1.00
C GLU A 156 -23.63 1.79 0.58
N LEU A 157 -22.89 2.35 1.54
CA LEU A 157 -21.68 3.15 1.26
C LEU A 157 -20.62 2.32 0.52
N LEU A 158 -20.34 1.10 0.98
CA LEU A 158 -19.34 0.23 0.38
C LEU A 158 -19.74 -0.23 -1.04
N GLU A 159 -21.04 -0.44 -1.29
CA GLU A 159 -21.56 -0.79 -2.61
C GLU A 159 -21.50 0.39 -3.59
N LYS A 160 -21.93 1.58 -3.14
CA LYS A 160 -22.06 2.76 -4.02
C LYS A 160 -20.76 3.55 -4.17
N GLY A 161 -19.85 3.45 -3.21
CA GLY A 161 -18.64 4.24 -3.16
C GLY A 161 -18.85 5.65 -2.63
N ILE A 162 -17.74 6.32 -2.32
CA ILE A 162 -17.71 7.76 -2.04
C ILE A 162 -17.75 8.56 -3.36
N LYS A 163 -18.46 9.68 -3.37
CA LYS A 163 -18.56 10.58 -4.53
C LYS A 163 -17.40 11.56 -4.62
#